data_AF-A0A292QQX6-F1
#
_entry.id   AF-A0A292QQX6-F1
#
_cell.length_a   1.000
_cell.length_b   1.000
_cell.length_c   1.000
_cell.angle_alpha   90.00
_cell.angle_beta   90.00
_cell.angle_gamma   90.00
#
_symmetry.space_group_name_H-M   'P 1'
#
loop_
_entity.id
_entity.type
_entity.pdbx_description
1 polymer ?
#
loop_
_entity_poly.entity_id
_entity_poly.type
_entity_poly.pdbx_seq_one_letter_code
_entity_poly.pdbx_strand_id
1 'polypeptide(L)' 'MKRKLIASIREKELQLAKLKVHIDKSEVCSDLYNKMLLEKAILKKQLDDLQNNSLVNRIKHLLPRQEKLICDYFRGR' A
#
# COMPACT_ATOMS: atom_id res chain seq x y z
N MET A 1 14.03 2.07 2.59
CA MET A 1 12.64 2.03 3.10
C MET A 1 11.83 0.86 2.53
N LYS A 2 11.63 0.77 1.20
CA LYS A 2 10.83 -0.29 0.55
C LYS A 2 11.23 -1.74 0.92
N ARG A 3 12.52 -2.06 0.95
CA ARG A 3 13.03 -3.41 1.34
C ARG A 3 12.69 -3.77 2.79
N LYS A 4 12.74 -2.80 3.71
CA LYS A 4 12.37 -3.00 5.13
C LYS A 4 10.87 -3.29 5.26
N LEU A 5 10.03 -2.54 4.55
CA LEU A 5 8.57 -2.79 4.47
C LEU A 5 8.25 -4.20 3.97
N ILE A 6 8.90 -4.64 2.89
CA ILE A 6 8.71 -6.00 2.35
C ILE A 6 9.14 -7.06 3.36
N ALA A 7 10.26 -6.85 4.06
CA ALA A 7 10.72 -7.78 5.10
C ALA A 7 9.72 -7.86 6.26
N SER A 8 9.22 -6.72 6.77
CA SER A 8 8.23 -6.69 7.85
C SER A 8 6.90 -7.34 7.44
N ILE A 9 6.46 -7.19 6.18
CA ILE A 9 5.26 -7.89 5.68
C ILE A 9 5.48 -9.41 5.72
N ARG A 10 6.64 -9.89 5.24
CA ARG A 10 6.97 -11.33 5.25
C ARG A 10 7.05 -11.90 6.66
N GLU A 11 7.63 -11.15 7.58
CA GLU A 11 7.71 -11.55 9.00
C GLU A 11 6.31 -11.69 9.61
N LYS A 12 5.43 -10.71 9.37
CA LYS A 12 4.03 -10.79 9.84
C LYS A 12 3.26 -11.93 9.19
N GLU A 13 3.52 -12.25 7.92
CA GLU A 13 2.94 -13.42 7.25
C GLU A 13 3.34 -14.73 7.93
N LEU A 14 4.61 -14.85 8.32
CA LEU A 14 5.12 -16.03 9.01
C LEU A 14 4.53 -16.15 10.43
N GLN A 15 4.39 -15.04 11.14
CA GLN A 15 3.72 -15.00 12.46
C GLN A 15 2.22 -15.35 12.35
N LEU A 16 1.51 -14.82 11.35
CA LEU A 16 0.11 -15.16 11.08
C LEU A 16 -0.06 -16.65 10.75
N ALA A 17 0.85 -17.24 9.97
CA ALA A 17 0.81 -18.66 9.65
C ALA A 17 0.91 -19.55 10.90
N LYS A 18 1.75 -19.16 11.87
CA LYS A 18 1.86 -19.84 13.16
C LYS A 18 0.60 -19.66 14.01
N LEU A 19 0.10 -18.44 14.12
CA LEU A 19 -1.09 -18.12 14.91
C LEU A 19 -2.36 -18.77 14.38
N LYS A 20 -2.47 -18.98 13.06
CA LYS A 20 -3.64 -19.57 12.41
C LYS A 20 -4.06 -20.92 13.01
N VAL A 21 -3.11 -21.72 13.47
CA VAL A 21 -3.35 -23.06 14.05
C VAL A 21 -3.95 -22.97 15.47
N HIS A 22 -3.95 -21.80 16.08
CA HIS A 22 -4.37 -21.56 17.46
C HIS A 22 -5.55 -20.60 17.59
N ILE A 23 -6.09 -20.08 16.49
CA ILE A 23 -7.21 -19.11 16.50
C ILE A 23 -8.42 -19.71 17.23
N ASP A 24 -8.77 -20.96 16.93
CA ASP A 24 -9.97 -21.61 17.49
C ASP A 24 -9.78 -22.10 18.94
N LYS A 25 -8.56 -21.96 19.49
CA LYS A 25 -8.21 -22.46 20.83
C LYS A 25 -8.35 -21.41 21.91
N SER A 26 -8.38 -20.13 21.55
CA SER A 26 -8.46 -19.03 22.52
C SER A 26 -8.92 -17.75 21.83
N GLU A 27 -9.86 -17.04 22.46
CA GLU A 27 -10.30 -15.70 22.05
C GLU A 27 -9.13 -14.72 21.97
N VAL A 28 -8.18 -14.81 22.91
CA VAL A 28 -6.95 -13.99 22.93
C VAL A 28 -6.08 -14.25 21.69
N CYS A 29 -6.01 -15.51 21.22
CA CYS A 29 -5.28 -15.84 20.00
C CYS A 29 -6.00 -15.32 18.75
N SER A 30 -7.34 -15.32 18.74
CA SER A 30 -8.14 -14.73 17.67
C SER A 30 -7.94 -13.21 17.59
N ASP A 31 -7.99 -12.50 18.72
CA ASP A 31 -7.76 -11.06 18.78
C ASP A 31 -6.35 -10.68 18.33
N LEU A 32 -5.35 -11.44 18.78
CA LEU A 32 -3.97 -11.23 18.36
C LEU A 32 -3.80 -11.45 16.85
N TYR A 33 -4.45 -12.49 16.30
CA TYR A 33 -4.45 -12.75 14.86
C TYR A 33 -5.10 -11.60 14.08
N ASN A 34 -6.26 -11.11 14.53
CA ASN A 34 -6.97 -10.00 13.90
C ASN A 34 -6.14 -8.71 13.90
N LYS A 35 -5.52 -8.39 15.04
CA LYS A 35 -4.61 -7.23 15.15
C LYS A 35 -3.46 -7.34 14.17
N MET A 36 -2.81 -8.51 14.11
CA MET A 36 -1.71 -8.76 13.18
C MET A 36 -2.12 -8.68 11.71
N LEU A 37 -3.33 -9.14 11.38
CA LEU A 37 -3.90 -9.06 10.04
C LEU A 37 -4.08 -7.59 9.60
N LEU A 38 -4.61 -6.76 10.50
CA LEU A 38 -4.77 -5.32 10.27
C LEU A 38 -3.41 -4.62 10.08
N GLU A 39 -2.44 -4.91 10.94
CA GLU A 39 -1.08 -4.36 10.82
C GLU A 39 -0.44 -4.74 9.48
N LYS A 40 -0.60 -6.00 9.03
CA LYS A 40 -0.14 -6.44 7.70
C LYS A 40 -0.82 -5.66 6.59
N ALA A 41 -2.13 -5.43 6.67
CA ALA A 41 -2.89 -4.67 5.67
C ALA A 41 -2.41 -3.21 5.55
N ILE A 42 -2.12 -2.56 6.69
CA ILE A 42 -1.56 -1.21 6.74
C ILE A 42 -0.21 -1.17 6.01
N LEU A 43 0.69 -2.11 6.30
CA LEU A 43 2.01 -2.17 5.66
C LEU A 43 1.91 -2.42 4.15
N LYS A 44 0.96 -3.25 3.70
CA LYS A 44 0.70 -3.44 2.26
C LYS A 44 0.22 -2.15 1.60
N LYS A 45 -0.72 -1.43 2.22
CA LYS A 45 -1.19 -0.14 1.71
C LYS A 45 -0.03 0.87 1.58
N GLN A 46 0.82 0.97 2.60
CA GLN A 46 2.01 1.83 2.54
C GLN A 46 2.97 1.44 1.40
N LEU A 47 3.13 0.14 1.13
CA LEU A 47 3.96 -0.33 0.03
C LEU A 47 3.35 0.04 -1.33
N ASP A 48 2.03 -0.09 -1.48
CA ASP A 48 1.31 0.25 -2.70
C ASP A 48 1.36 1.77 -2.94
N ASP A 49 1.14 2.58 -1.92
CA ASP A 49 1.25 4.05 -2.00
C ASP A 49 2.65 4.49 -2.44
N LEU A 50 3.71 3.86 -1.93
CA LEU A 50 5.08 4.12 -2.37
C LEU A 50 5.31 3.73 -3.83
N GLN A 51 4.70 2.65 -4.31
CA GLN A 51 4.82 2.21 -5.70
C GLN A 51 4.03 3.12 -6.65
N ASN A 52 2.78 3.43 -6.31
CA ASN A 52 1.90 4.29 -7.09
C ASN A 52 2.50 5.69 -7.23
N ASN A 53 3.02 6.27 -6.15
CA ASN A 53 3.71 7.57 -6.22
C ASN A 53 4.95 7.53 -7.14
N SER A 54 5.73 6.44 -7.09
CA SER A 54 6.89 6.27 -7.97
C SER A 54 6.49 6.14 -9.45
N LEU A 55 5.40 5.41 -9.74
CA LEU A 55 4.93 5.20 -11.11
C LEU A 55 4.30 6.47 -11.68
N VAL A 56 3.42 7.13 -10.92
CA VAL A 56 2.80 8.40 -11.29
C VAL A 56 3.88 9.45 -11.58
N ASN A 57 4.89 9.58 -10.72
CA ASN A 57 5.97 10.54 -10.94
C ASN A 57 6.82 10.19 -12.17
N ARG A 58 7.04 8.90 -12.45
CA ARG A 58 7.78 8.48 -13.66
C ARG A 58 7.00 8.75 -14.95
N ILE A 59 5.68 8.55 -14.94
CA ILE A 59 4.81 8.74 -16.12
C ILE A 59 4.48 10.22 -16.35
N LYS A 60 4.43 11.05 -15.29
CA LYS A 60 4.25 12.51 -15.40
C LYS A 60 5.25 13.18 -16.34
N HIS A 61 6.48 12.68 -16.44
CA HIS A 61 7.50 13.22 -17.35
C HIS A 61 7.36 12.73 -18.80
N LEU A 62 6.62 11.63 -19.03
CA LEU A 62 6.37 11.07 -20.35
C LEU A 62 5.10 11.62 -20.99
N LEU A 63 4.17 12.15 -20.18
CA LEU A 63 3.00 12.84 -20.68
C LEU A 63 3.40 14.27 -21.08
N PRO A 64 3.10 14.72 -22.31
CA PRO A 64 3.27 16.11 -22.67
C PRO A 64 2.43 16.95 -21.70
N ARG A 65 3.10 17.82 -20.95
CA ARG A 65 2.49 18.73 -20.00
C ARG A 65 1.59 19.69 -20.79
N GLN A 66 0.32 19.32 -20.99
CA GLN A 66 -0.66 20.23 -21.56
C GLN A 66 -1.01 21.25 -20.47
N GLU A 67 -0.16 22.26 -20.31
CA GLU A 67 -0.51 23.50 -19.59
C GLU A 67 -1.44 24.32 -20.49
N LYS A 68 -2.59 23.77 -20.87
CA LYS A 68 -3.67 24.60 -21.42
C LYS A 68 -4.25 25.37 -20.25
N LEU A 69 -3.98 26.66 -20.21
CA LEU A 69 -4.66 27.54 -19.27
C LEU A 69 -6.14 27.58 -19.65
N ILE A 70 -7.03 27.83 -18.69
CA ILE A 70 -8.48 27.92 -18.95
C ILE A 70 -8.78 28.91 -20.09
N CYS A 71 -8.00 30.00 -20.20
CA CYS A 71 -8.09 30.99 -21.27
C CYS A 71 -7.76 30.46 -22.68
N ASP A 72 -6.96 29.40 -22.81
CA ASP A 72 -6.65 28.81 -24.13
C ASP A 72 -7.86 28.10 -24.75
N TYR A 73 -8.85 27.69 -23.94
CA TYR A 73 -10.12 27.10 -24.42
C TYR A 73 -11.06 28.14 -25.05
N PHE A 74 -10.85 29.42 -24.77
CA PHE A 74 -11.67 30.52 -25.29
C PHE A 74 -11.02 31.25 -26.46
N ARG A 75 -9.78 30.91 -26.83
CA ARG A 75 -9.00 31.66 -27.84
C ARG A 75 -9.37 31.35 -29.31
N GLY A 76 -10.23 30.36 -29.53
CA GLY A 76 -10.68 29.93 -30.87
C GLY A 76 -12.18 30.13 -31.13
N ARG A 77 -12.84 31.02 -30.38
CA ARG A 77 -14.25 31.37 -30.53
C ARG A 77 -14.41 32.86 -30.78
#